data_AF-A0A8J3CW66-F1
#
_entry.id   AF-A0A8J3CW66-F1
#
_cell.length_a   1.000
_cell.length_b   1.000
_cell.length_c   1.000
_cell.angle_alpha   90.00
_cell.angle_beta   90.00
_cell.angle_gamma   90.00
#
_symmetry.space_group_name_H-M   'P 1'
#
loop_
_entity.id
_entity.type
_entity.pdbx_description
1 polymer ?
#
loop_
_entity_poly.entity_id
_entity_poly.type
_entity_poly.pdbx_seq_one_letter_code
_entity_poly.pdbx_strand_id
1 'polypeptide(L)'
;MIKRNNSLRAQLKNGLALLILVGFLASCGGSKSIFDKNPEAIQSWAHLDPKKDKVPGMSVDKAYKKIIKNQSVNQVVVAVIDSGIDLGHEDLSTVLWTNTKEIAEDLQDNDGNGYIDDIHGYNFLGESYNEQLEATRIVNLGIGDASLQEKARARFEKDLTKAASSAEEMLMMSQIFQITDQLIRNKLGKNSYTVSDLENFPTDAEVTPMHIELMQEILTEEGSIQVVFDQIDEAIKYYKDQLDYNLKLDFDGRALVGDDPYDITDTKYGNGDPMHRVKDESHGTHVAGIIAADRNNNQGIKGVANNAQIMAIRAVPNGDEYDKDIALAIRYAADNGAKVINMSFGKPFSPNAEWVYEAIKYAAEKDVLLVHAAGNDGMDLDDPENPNFPNDHKLLNEPEFAPNVITVGALAPSWGKNMIASFSNYGRLNVDVFAPGARIYSTMPENEYEFQSGTSMAAPAVAGIAAKIRGLYPELTAVQVKQIIMQSGISPKFEVFVNGDNPQKVMLNQVSRSGKIANLYEALKLAKAVNSGKAAL
;
A
#
# COMPACT_ATOMS: atom_id res chain seq x y z
N MET A 1 -6.91 2.15 7.23
CA MET A 1 -6.36 0.94 6.56
C MET A 1 -4.93 1.09 5.98
N ILE A 2 -4.01 1.76 6.70
CA ILE A 2 -2.56 1.69 6.45
C ILE A 2 -2.02 0.41 7.10
N LYS A 3 -2.20 -0.72 6.43
CA LYS A 3 -1.79 -2.03 6.96
C LYS A 3 -0.29 -2.21 6.67
N ARG A 4 0.57 -1.71 7.57
CA ARG A 4 2.02 -2.02 7.61
C ARG A 4 2.26 -3.54 7.47
N ASN A 5 3.42 -3.95 6.97
CA ASN A 5 3.96 -5.32 6.98
C ASN A 5 2.95 -6.49 6.89
N ASN A 6 2.24 -6.62 5.77
CA ASN A 6 1.33 -7.75 5.52
C ASN A 6 2.00 -9.12 5.30
N SER A 7 3.33 -9.25 5.21
CA SER A 7 3.90 -10.59 4.95
C SER A 7 3.68 -11.53 6.14
N LEU A 8 3.93 -11.07 7.38
CA LEU A 8 3.61 -11.83 8.58
C LEU A 8 2.13 -11.69 8.99
N ARG A 9 1.52 -10.51 8.81
CA ARG A 9 0.12 -10.27 9.23
C ARG A 9 -0.91 -11.06 8.43
N ALA A 10 -0.63 -11.42 7.17
CA ALA A 10 -1.47 -12.36 6.41
C ALA A 10 -1.23 -13.82 6.83
N GLN A 11 -0.03 -14.15 7.29
CA GLN A 11 0.35 -15.50 7.74
C GLN A 11 -0.11 -15.81 9.19
N LEU A 12 -0.23 -14.79 10.03
CA LEU A 12 -0.67 -14.88 11.44
C LEU A 12 -2.20 -14.73 11.62
N LYS A 13 -2.99 -14.66 10.54
CA LYS A 13 -4.46 -14.46 10.59
C LYS A 13 -5.23 -15.56 11.34
N ASN A 14 -4.64 -16.73 11.51
CA ASN A 14 -5.24 -17.87 12.19
C ASN A 14 -4.44 -18.13 13.47
N GLY A 15 -5.09 -17.94 14.62
CA GLY A 15 -4.50 -18.01 15.95
C GLY A 15 -4.02 -19.38 16.43
N LEU A 16 -3.36 -20.10 15.53
CA LEU A 16 -2.84 -21.45 15.69
C LEU A 16 -1.66 -21.74 14.73
N ALA A 17 -1.23 -20.74 13.95
CA ALA A 17 -0.42 -20.96 12.76
C ALA A 17 1.05 -20.57 12.92
N LEU A 18 1.61 -20.54 14.13
CA LEU A 18 3.08 -20.51 14.21
C LEU A 18 3.72 -21.86 13.85
N LEU A 19 3.01 -22.97 14.09
CA LEU A 19 3.37 -24.29 13.55
C LEU A 19 3.22 -24.39 12.01
N ILE A 20 2.64 -23.38 11.37
CA ILE A 20 2.44 -23.31 9.92
C ILE A 20 3.23 -22.14 9.31
N LEU A 21 3.70 -21.18 10.12
CA LEU A 21 4.47 -20.02 9.67
C LEU A 21 5.78 -20.42 9.00
N VAL A 22 6.26 -21.63 9.28
CA VAL A 22 7.52 -22.11 8.73
C VAL A 22 7.38 -23.26 7.74
N GLY A 23 6.15 -23.67 7.46
CA GLY A 23 5.84 -24.73 6.52
C GLY A 23 5.66 -24.28 5.06
N PHE A 24 6.17 -23.13 4.61
CA PHE A 24 5.88 -22.61 3.26
C PHE A 24 7.08 -22.21 2.40
N LEU A 25 8.27 -22.78 2.66
CA LEU A 25 9.40 -22.71 1.73
C LEU A 25 9.98 -24.05 1.23
N ALA A 26 9.34 -25.18 1.50
CA ALA A 26 9.78 -26.47 0.95
C ALA A 26 8.64 -27.33 0.39
N SER A 27 8.31 -27.11 -0.88
CA SER A 27 8.32 -28.16 -1.92
C SER A 27 7.52 -27.72 -3.15
N CYS A 28 8.22 -27.15 -4.12
CA CYS A 28 7.90 -27.36 -5.52
C CYS A 28 9.22 -27.47 -6.28
N GLY A 29 9.63 -28.69 -6.59
CA GLY A 29 10.67 -28.93 -7.58
C GLY A 29 10.25 -28.25 -8.89
N GLY A 30 10.96 -27.20 -9.30
CA GLY A 30 10.64 -26.47 -10.52
C GLY A 30 11.42 -25.16 -10.66
N SER A 31 12.62 -25.24 -11.25
CA SER A 31 13.51 -24.14 -11.64
C SER A 31 14.05 -23.25 -10.51
N LYS A 32 15.38 -23.05 -10.47
CA LYS A 32 16.01 -22.07 -9.56
C LYS A 32 15.47 -20.67 -9.85
N SER A 33 14.96 -20.01 -8.82
CA SER A 33 14.49 -18.62 -8.88
C SER A 33 15.65 -17.68 -9.24
N ILE A 34 15.36 -16.48 -9.76
CA ILE A 34 16.39 -15.45 -9.96
C ILE A 34 17.04 -15.06 -8.63
N PHE A 35 16.28 -15.11 -7.54
CA PHE A 35 16.75 -14.77 -6.19
C PHE A 35 17.76 -15.80 -5.65
N ASP A 36 17.67 -17.07 -6.05
CA ASP A 36 18.67 -18.08 -5.66
C ASP A 36 20.07 -17.78 -6.23
N LYS A 37 20.11 -17.06 -7.37
CA LYS A 37 21.35 -16.69 -8.05
C LYS A 37 21.83 -15.29 -7.69
N ASN A 38 20.90 -14.40 -7.37
CA ASN A 38 21.16 -13.03 -6.98
C ASN A 38 20.11 -12.60 -5.93
N PRO A 39 20.36 -12.85 -4.64
CA PRO A 39 19.42 -12.50 -3.57
C PRO A 39 19.07 -11.00 -3.55
N GLU A 40 20.04 -10.13 -3.84
CA GLU A 40 19.86 -8.66 -3.88
C GLU A 40 18.84 -8.21 -4.96
N ALA A 41 18.59 -9.03 -5.98
CA ALA A 41 17.59 -8.73 -7.01
C ALA A 41 16.18 -8.58 -6.42
N ILE A 42 15.91 -9.09 -5.21
CA ILE A 42 14.63 -8.90 -4.53
C ILE A 42 14.38 -7.43 -4.18
N GLN A 43 15.40 -6.59 -3.96
CA GLN A 43 15.17 -5.17 -3.67
C GLN A 43 14.67 -4.39 -4.89
N SER A 44 14.88 -4.90 -6.10
CA SER A 44 14.52 -4.22 -7.36
C SER A 44 13.62 -5.06 -8.27
N TRP A 45 13.01 -6.15 -7.76
CA TRP A 45 12.31 -7.12 -8.59
C TRP A 45 11.15 -6.52 -9.39
N ALA A 46 10.50 -5.48 -8.85
CA ALA A 46 9.40 -4.77 -9.49
C ALA A 46 9.80 -4.13 -10.84
N HIS A 47 11.10 -3.85 -11.04
CA HIS A 47 11.63 -3.25 -12.26
C HIS A 47 12.04 -4.27 -13.33
N LEU A 48 12.16 -5.53 -12.95
CA LEU A 48 12.67 -6.61 -13.80
C LEU A 48 11.69 -6.94 -14.94
N ASP A 49 12.20 -7.63 -15.96
CA ASP A 49 11.44 -7.98 -17.16
C ASP A 49 10.88 -9.41 -17.04
N PRO A 50 9.55 -9.60 -17.10
CA PRO A 50 8.96 -10.94 -16.90
C PRO A 50 9.43 -12.00 -17.88
N LYS A 51 9.75 -11.62 -19.11
CA LYS A 51 10.20 -12.58 -20.13
C LYS A 51 11.61 -13.08 -19.82
N LYS A 52 12.51 -12.17 -19.43
CA LYS A 52 13.92 -12.43 -19.12
C LYS A 52 14.11 -13.04 -17.74
N ASP A 53 13.52 -12.42 -16.72
CA ASP A 53 13.88 -12.63 -15.31
C ASP A 53 12.93 -13.61 -14.61
N LYS A 54 11.83 -14.01 -15.27
CA LYS A 54 10.83 -14.96 -14.74
C LYS A 54 10.27 -14.54 -13.38
N VAL A 55 10.02 -13.24 -13.24
CA VAL A 55 9.29 -12.61 -12.12
C VAL A 55 8.29 -11.61 -12.70
N PRO A 56 7.12 -11.38 -12.09
CA PRO A 56 6.08 -10.53 -12.67
C PRO A 56 6.36 -9.02 -12.48
N GLY A 57 7.56 -8.56 -12.83
CA GLY A 57 7.96 -7.14 -12.82
C GLY A 57 7.41 -6.33 -14.00
N MET A 58 7.60 -5.01 -13.97
CA MET A 58 7.01 -4.07 -14.94
C MET A 58 7.95 -3.68 -16.10
N SER A 59 9.11 -4.32 -16.24
CA SER A 59 10.13 -3.98 -17.25
C SER A 59 10.57 -2.50 -17.21
N VAL A 60 10.63 -1.89 -16.03
CA VAL A 60 11.00 -0.46 -15.84
C VAL A 60 12.41 -0.21 -16.36
N ASP A 61 13.40 -0.99 -15.93
CA ASP A 61 14.80 -0.78 -16.32
C ASP A 61 15.01 -0.96 -17.83
N LYS A 62 14.24 -1.88 -18.43
CA LYS A 62 14.23 -2.06 -19.88
C LYS A 62 13.64 -0.85 -20.59
N ALA A 63 12.58 -0.25 -20.08
CA ALA A 63 12.01 1.00 -20.62
C ALA A 63 13.01 2.15 -20.56
N TYR A 64 13.70 2.33 -19.43
CA TYR A 64 14.76 3.33 -19.31
C TYR A 64 15.87 3.12 -20.34
N LYS A 65 16.35 1.89 -20.47
CA LYS A 65 17.44 1.54 -21.39
C LYS A 65 17.07 1.66 -22.87
N LYS A 66 15.82 1.34 -23.24
CA LYS A 66 15.43 1.15 -24.65
C LYS A 66 14.59 2.27 -25.24
N ILE A 67 13.84 3.00 -24.41
CA ILE A 67 12.92 4.04 -24.87
C ILE A 67 13.32 5.41 -24.31
N ILE A 68 13.58 5.51 -23.00
CA ILE A 68 13.68 6.81 -22.31
C ILE A 68 15.06 7.47 -22.43
N LYS A 69 16.16 6.70 -22.48
CA LYS A 69 17.55 7.19 -22.36
C LYS A 69 17.89 8.50 -23.12
N ASN A 70 17.29 8.72 -24.28
CA ASN A 70 17.56 9.89 -25.14
C ASN A 70 16.28 10.70 -25.46
N GLN A 71 15.28 10.67 -24.59
CA GLN A 71 14.03 11.41 -24.74
C GLN A 71 13.99 12.57 -23.74
N SER A 72 13.46 13.72 -24.18
CA SER A 72 13.01 14.75 -23.24
C SER A 72 11.73 14.27 -22.57
N VAL A 73 11.62 14.45 -21.26
CA VAL A 73 10.45 14.03 -20.46
C VAL A 73 10.01 15.23 -19.64
N ASN A 74 8.74 15.64 -19.80
CA ASN A 74 8.17 16.74 -19.03
C ASN A 74 7.98 16.32 -17.56
N GLN A 75 8.12 17.29 -16.65
CA GLN A 75 7.76 17.08 -15.25
C GLN A 75 6.25 16.88 -15.13
N VAL A 76 5.85 15.99 -14.22
CA VAL A 76 4.46 15.63 -13.96
C VAL A 76 4.25 15.65 -12.46
N VAL A 77 3.32 16.48 -12.00
CA VAL A 77 2.94 16.49 -10.58
C VAL A 77 2.13 15.24 -10.27
N VAL A 78 2.60 14.48 -9.29
CA VAL A 78 1.93 13.29 -8.75
C VAL A 78 1.60 13.56 -7.29
N ALA A 79 0.32 13.65 -6.97
CA ALA A 79 -0.11 13.79 -5.59
C ALA A 79 -0.17 12.44 -4.90
N VAL A 80 0.27 12.37 -3.65
CA VAL A 80 0.20 11.19 -2.79
C VAL A 80 -0.69 11.56 -1.60
N ILE A 81 -1.93 11.06 -1.62
CA ILE A 81 -2.86 11.21 -0.49
C ILE A 81 -2.64 10.01 0.43
N ASP A 82 -2.03 10.25 1.59
CA ASP A 82 -1.57 9.20 2.50
C ASP A 82 -1.38 9.73 3.95
N SER A 83 -0.53 9.08 4.74
CA SER A 83 -0.18 9.38 6.14
C SER A 83 0.80 10.53 6.34
N GLY A 84 1.24 11.15 5.25
CA GLY A 84 2.32 12.11 5.24
C GLY A 84 3.62 11.52 4.70
N ILE A 85 4.57 12.39 4.41
CA ILE A 85 5.84 12.03 3.75
C ILE A 85 6.99 12.68 4.53
N ASP A 86 8.07 11.93 4.72
CA ASP A 86 9.34 12.51 5.15
C ASP A 86 9.94 13.36 4.01
N LEU A 87 9.66 14.67 4.06
CA LEU A 87 10.14 15.64 3.07
C LEU A 87 11.67 15.80 3.10
N GLY A 88 12.31 15.46 4.23
CA GLY A 88 13.76 15.52 4.41
C GLY A 88 14.51 14.30 3.93
N HIS A 89 13.80 13.25 3.48
CA HIS A 89 14.40 11.99 3.06
C HIS A 89 15.38 12.20 1.89
N GLU A 90 16.58 11.63 1.98
CA GLU A 90 17.69 11.86 1.04
C GLU A 90 17.36 11.44 -0.41
N ASP A 91 16.46 10.46 -0.55
CA ASP A 91 16.00 9.94 -1.84
C ASP A 91 14.73 10.63 -2.39
N LEU A 92 14.09 11.52 -1.61
CA LEU A 92 12.83 12.18 -1.97
C LEU A 92 12.92 13.70 -2.05
N SER A 93 13.78 14.34 -1.26
CA SER A 93 13.88 15.81 -1.14
C SER A 93 14.12 16.53 -2.48
N THR A 94 14.75 15.86 -3.45
CA THR A 94 15.02 16.42 -4.80
C THR A 94 13.87 16.28 -5.78
N VAL A 95 12.83 15.52 -5.44
CA VAL A 95 11.69 15.20 -6.31
C VAL A 95 10.36 15.71 -5.77
N LEU A 96 10.37 16.59 -4.76
CA LEU A 96 9.15 17.22 -4.24
C LEU A 96 8.57 18.21 -5.26
N TRP A 97 7.24 18.29 -5.30
CA TRP A 97 6.53 19.43 -5.87
C TRP A 97 6.68 20.63 -4.94
N THR A 98 6.72 21.83 -5.51
CA THR A 98 6.79 23.08 -4.73
C THR A 98 5.74 24.04 -5.24
N ASN A 99 4.87 24.52 -4.35
CA ASN A 99 4.00 25.67 -4.63
C ASN A 99 4.87 26.93 -4.68
N THR A 100 5.26 27.37 -5.88
CA THR A 100 6.12 28.55 -6.05
C THR A 100 5.41 29.88 -5.81
N LYS A 101 4.11 29.85 -5.50
CA LYS A 101 3.31 31.03 -5.18
C LYS A 101 3.26 31.31 -3.68
N GLU A 102 3.65 30.35 -2.85
CA GLU A 102 3.74 30.49 -1.39
C GLU A 102 5.15 30.93 -0.94
N ILE A 103 5.19 31.59 0.21
CA ILE A 103 6.39 32.02 0.93
C ILE A 103 6.43 31.19 2.21
N ALA A 104 7.42 30.31 2.30
CA ALA A 104 7.53 29.40 3.44
C ALA A 104 7.59 30.14 4.78
N GLU A 105 6.83 29.62 5.76
CA GLU A 105 6.83 30.03 7.16
C GLU A 105 6.32 31.45 7.42
N ASP A 106 5.52 32.03 6.52
CA ASP A 106 4.91 33.35 6.71
C ASP A 106 3.49 33.31 7.30
N LEU A 107 2.94 32.10 7.48
CA LEU A 107 1.62 31.81 8.06
C LEU A 107 0.47 32.47 7.29
N GLN A 108 0.65 32.70 5.99
CA GLN A 108 -0.37 33.24 5.10
C GLN A 108 -0.66 32.27 3.96
N ASP A 109 -1.80 32.50 3.33
CA ASP A 109 -2.20 31.89 2.05
C ASP A 109 -1.87 32.93 0.97
N ASN A 110 -0.64 32.88 0.45
CA ASN A 110 -0.13 33.92 -0.45
C ASN A 110 -0.77 33.84 -1.84
N ASP A 111 -1.17 32.65 -2.26
CA ASP A 111 -1.76 32.42 -3.59
C ASP A 111 -3.30 32.48 -3.59
N GLY A 112 -3.92 32.54 -2.41
CA GLY A 112 -5.36 32.66 -2.21
C GLY A 112 -6.13 31.38 -2.53
N ASN A 113 -5.47 30.22 -2.57
CA ASN A 113 -6.09 28.92 -2.85
C ASN A 113 -6.87 28.35 -1.66
N GLY A 114 -6.74 28.97 -0.49
CA GLY A 114 -7.41 28.60 0.75
C GLY A 114 -6.59 27.76 1.72
N TYR A 115 -5.34 27.45 1.41
CA TYR A 115 -4.44 26.54 2.12
C TYR A 115 -3.16 27.29 2.54
N ILE A 116 -3.05 27.59 3.83
CA ILE A 116 -1.90 28.34 4.38
C ILE A 116 -0.61 27.52 4.28
N ASP A 117 0.46 28.14 3.80
CA ASP A 117 1.83 27.60 3.72
C ASP A 117 1.95 26.23 3.02
N ASP A 118 1.15 25.94 1.99
CA ASP A 118 1.10 24.63 1.31
C ASP A 118 2.30 24.36 0.37
N ILE A 119 3.52 24.58 0.85
CA ILE A 119 4.77 24.61 0.09
C ILE A 119 5.03 23.32 -0.67
N HIS A 120 4.88 22.16 -0.03
CA HIS A 120 5.11 20.85 -0.63
C HIS A 120 3.84 19.98 -0.69
N GLY A 121 2.70 20.57 -0.35
CA GLY A 121 1.41 19.93 -0.20
C GLY A 121 0.72 20.33 1.10
N TYR A 122 -0.24 19.54 1.58
CA TYR A 122 -1.13 19.96 2.67
C TYR A 122 -1.48 18.83 3.65
N ASN A 123 -1.73 19.20 4.90
CA ASN A 123 -2.10 18.30 5.99
C ASN A 123 -3.52 18.58 6.49
N PHE A 124 -4.44 17.66 6.18
CA PHE A 124 -5.85 17.70 6.60
C PHE A 124 -6.07 17.14 8.01
N LEU A 125 -5.06 16.50 8.60
CA LEU A 125 -5.18 15.84 9.91
C LEU A 125 -4.60 16.69 11.06
N GLY A 126 -3.99 17.83 10.77
CA GLY A 126 -3.28 18.62 11.79
C GLY A 126 -2.32 17.75 12.61
N GLU A 127 -2.51 17.71 13.93
CA GLU A 127 -1.73 16.87 14.85
C GLU A 127 -2.42 15.53 15.19
N SER A 128 -3.61 15.25 14.65
CA SER A 128 -4.26 13.95 14.83
C SER A 128 -3.45 12.86 14.12
N TYR A 129 -3.27 11.73 14.80
CA TYR A 129 -2.61 10.54 14.29
C TYR A 129 -3.47 9.30 14.52
N ASN A 130 -3.80 9.00 15.78
CA ASN A 130 -4.67 7.88 16.12
C ASN A 130 -6.13 8.29 15.90
N GLU A 131 -6.87 7.49 15.16
CA GLU A 131 -8.28 7.72 14.83
C GLU A 131 -9.08 6.42 14.95
N GLN A 132 -10.39 6.55 15.10
CA GLN A 132 -11.30 5.40 15.06
C GLN A 132 -11.34 4.76 13.67
N LEU A 133 -11.72 3.47 13.58
CA LEU A 133 -12.19 2.90 12.32
C LEU A 133 -13.58 3.46 11.98
N GLU A 134 -13.97 3.46 10.71
CA GLU A 134 -15.26 4.02 10.29
C GLU A 134 -16.44 3.26 10.94
N ALA A 135 -16.34 1.93 11.07
CA ALA A 135 -17.36 1.14 11.74
C ALA A 135 -17.56 1.56 13.21
N THR A 136 -16.46 1.86 13.91
CA THR A 136 -16.49 2.36 15.30
C THR A 136 -17.20 3.71 15.38
N ARG A 137 -16.87 4.64 14.46
CA ARG A 137 -17.52 5.96 14.37
C ARG A 137 -19.01 5.83 14.10
N ILE A 138 -19.41 5.01 13.14
CA ILE A 138 -20.82 4.76 12.81
C ILE A 138 -21.59 4.26 14.03
N VAL A 139 -21.02 3.31 14.78
CA VAL A 139 -21.64 2.75 15.99
C VAL A 139 -21.71 3.79 17.12
N ASN A 140 -20.63 4.55 17.34
CA ASN A 140 -20.54 5.52 18.42
C ASN A 140 -21.48 6.72 18.22
N LEU A 141 -21.55 7.23 16.99
CA LEU A 141 -22.27 8.46 16.64
C LEU A 141 -23.67 8.19 16.06
N GLY A 142 -24.01 6.93 15.76
CA GLY A 142 -25.31 6.57 15.17
C GLY A 142 -25.47 7.09 13.73
N ILE A 143 -24.42 7.01 12.92
CA ILE A 143 -24.37 7.57 11.57
C ILE A 143 -25.12 6.66 10.56
N GLY A 144 -25.86 7.28 9.65
CA GLY A 144 -26.53 6.60 8.54
C GLY A 144 -27.77 5.80 8.95
N ASP A 145 -28.28 4.99 8.03
CA ASP A 145 -29.51 4.24 8.23
C ASP A 145 -29.33 2.98 9.11
N ALA A 146 -30.45 2.33 9.45
CA ALA A 146 -30.45 1.13 10.29
C ALA A 146 -29.64 -0.03 9.69
N SER A 147 -29.59 -0.17 8.36
CA SER A 147 -28.85 -1.24 7.69
C SER A 147 -27.35 -1.01 7.77
N LEU A 148 -26.91 0.24 7.54
CA LEU A 148 -25.51 0.63 7.70
C LEU A 148 -25.05 0.42 9.15
N GLN A 149 -25.85 0.88 10.11
CA GLN A 149 -25.52 0.73 11.53
C GLN A 149 -25.47 -0.73 11.98
N GLU A 150 -26.34 -1.60 11.47
CA GLU A 150 -26.30 -3.03 11.74
C GLU A 150 -25.03 -3.68 11.18
N LYS A 151 -24.68 -3.40 9.92
CA LYS A 151 -23.45 -3.89 9.29
C LYS A 151 -22.20 -3.38 10.01
N ALA A 152 -22.17 -2.10 10.37
CA ALA A 152 -21.08 -1.50 11.11
C ALA A 152 -20.92 -2.12 12.50
N ARG A 153 -22.03 -2.37 13.22
CA ARG A 153 -22.02 -3.06 14.52
C ARG A 153 -21.47 -4.47 14.40
N ALA A 154 -21.93 -5.25 13.43
CA ALA A 154 -21.44 -6.60 13.20
C ALA A 154 -19.94 -6.62 12.87
N ARG A 155 -19.46 -5.66 12.07
CA ARG A 155 -18.02 -5.52 11.78
C ARG A 155 -17.23 -5.11 13.01
N PHE A 156 -17.70 -4.11 13.75
CA PHE A 156 -17.08 -3.63 14.99
C PHE A 156 -16.92 -4.75 16.02
N GLU A 157 -17.98 -5.51 16.30
CA GLU A 157 -17.94 -6.62 17.27
C GLU A 157 -16.98 -7.73 16.83
N LYS A 158 -16.95 -8.05 15.53
CA LYS A 158 -16.01 -9.01 14.95
C LYS A 158 -14.57 -8.54 15.09
N ASP A 159 -14.28 -7.29 14.73
CA ASP A 159 -12.92 -6.73 14.78
C ASP A 159 -12.44 -6.57 16.23
N LEU A 160 -13.31 -6.18 17.16
CA LEU A 160 -13.01 -6.10 18.60
C LEU A 160 -12.69 -7.47 19.19
N THR A 161 -13.52 -8.47 18.91
CA THR A 161 -13.29 -9.84 19.38
C THR A 161 -11.97 -10.38 18.83
N LYS A 162 -11.71 -10.18 17.53
CA LYS A 162 -10.48 -10.61 16.88
C LYS A 162 -9.27 -9.91 17.50
N ALA A 163 -9.27 -8.58 17.60
CA ALA A 163 -8.16 -7.83 18.15
C ALA A 163 -7.83 -8.25 19.59
N ALA A 164 -8.85 -8.44 20.43
CA ALA A 164 -8.67 -8.92 21.80
C ALA A 164 -8.04 -10.32 21.84
N SER A 165 -8.59 -11.28 21.09
CA SER A 165 -8.07 -12.65 21.04
C SER A 165 -6.64 -12.73 20.50
N SER A 166 -6.33 -11.97 19.44
CA SER A 166 -5.01 -11.96 18.83
C SER A 166 -3.98 -11.25 19.70
N ALA A 167 -4.36 -10.19 20.43
CA ALA A 167 -3.48 -9.57 21.41
C ALA A 167 -3.08 -10.56 22.51
N GLU A 168 -4.05 -11.30 23.06
CA GLU A 168 -3.81 -12.31 24.09
C GLU A 168 -2.91 -13.44 23.58
N GLU A 169 -3.19 -13.96 22.38
CA GLU A 169 -2.39 -14.99 21.75
C GLU A 169 -0.95 -14.55 21.50
N MET A 170 -0.74 -13.37 20.93
CA MET A 170 0.61 -12.85 20.65
C MET A 170 1.39 -12.62 21.95
N LEU A 171 0.73 -12.18 23.02
CA LEU A 171 1.35 -12.04 24.34
C LEU A 171 1.77 -13.40 24.92
N MET A 172 0.89 -14.41 24.87
CA MET A 172 1.23 -15.76 25.31
C MET A 172 2.40 -16.34 24.49
N MET A 173 2.37 -16.13 23.18
CA MET A 173 3.42 -16.59 22.28
C MET A 173 4.75 -15.90 22.60
N SER A 174 4.77 -14.58 22.74
CA SER A 174 5.95 -13.81 23.15
C SER A 174 6.57 -14.37 24.43
N GLN A 175 5.75 -14.66 25.44
CA GLN A 175 6.22 -15.25 26.70
C GLN A 175 6.85 -16.64 26.50
N ILE A 176 6.21 -17.51 25.71
CA ILE A 176 6.76 -18.84 25.39
C ILE A 176 8.12 -18.71 24.70
N PHE A 177 8.24 -17.81 23.72
CA PHE A 177 9.50 -17.57 23.02
C PHE A 177 10.59 -17.05 23.93
N GLN A 178 10.28 -16.04 24.75
CA GLN A 178 11.23 -15.44 25.68
C GLN A 178 11.75 -16.45 26.70
N ILE A 179 10.86 -17.27 27.27
CA ILE A 179 11.23 -18.33 28.21
C ILE A 179 12.10 -19.37 27.51
N THR A 180 11.70 -19.81 26.32
CA THR A 180 12.45 -20.83 25.57
C THR A 180 13.85 -20.36 25.19
N ASP A 181 13.97 -19.16 24.62
CA ASP A 181 15.25 -18.53 24.27
C ASP A 181 16.13 -18.37 25.52
N GLN A 182 15.57 -17.89 26.63
CA GLN A 182 16.30 -17.73 27.88
C GLN A 182 16.82 -19.08 28.42
N LEU A 183 16.02 -20.14 28.39
CA LEU A 183 16.43 -21.46 28.84
C LEU A 183 17.55 -22.04 27.97
N ILE A 184 17.46 -21.87 26.64
CA ILE A 184 18.50 -22.31 25.70
C ILE A 184 19.80 -21.55 25.93
N ARG A 185 19.74 -20.21 26.02
CA ARG A 185 20.91 -19.36 26.31
C ARG A 185 21.58 -19.72 27.62
N ASN A 186 20.81 -19.95 28.67
CA ASN A 186 21.32 -20.37 29.98
C ASN A 186 22.04 -21.72 29.92
N LYS A 187 21.46 -22.71 29.23
CA LYS A 187 22.06 -24.05 29.08
C LYS A 187 23.31 -24.05 28.20
N LEU A 188 23.37 -23.18 27.18
CA LEU A 188 24.57 -22.99 26.35
C LEU A 188 25.64 -22.11 27.01
N GLY A 189 25.27 -21.29 27.99
CA GLY A 189 26.12 -20.23 28.53
C GLY A 189 26.46 -19.16 27.48
N LYS A 190 25.54 -18.89 26.54
CA LYS A 190 25.74 -17.94 25.44
C LYS A 190 24.64 -16.89 25.41
N ASN A 191 24.97 -15.69 24.92
CA ASN A 191 24.00 -14.61 24.70
C ASN A 191 23.22 -14.76 23.39
N SER A 192 23.71 -15.57 22.44
CA SER A 192 23.08 -15.92 21.18
C SER A 192 23.50 -17.32 20.75
N TYR A 193 22.74 -17.95 19.85
CA TYR A 193 23.01 -19.30 19.35
C TYR A 193 22.61 -19.44 17.89
N THR A 194 23.20 -20.43 17.23
CA THR A 194 23.02 -20.77 15.81
C THR A 194 22.27 -22.09 15.66
N VAL A 195 21.79 -22.42 14.45
CA VAL A 195 21.18 -23.73 14.17
C VAL A 195 22.12 -24.87 14.59
N SER A 196 23.42 -24.73 14.33
CA SER A 196 24.43 -25.73 14.71
C SER A 196 24.61 -25.89 16.22
N ASP A 197 24.34 -24.85 17.01
CA ASP A 197 24.31 -24.97 18.48
C ASP A 197 23.12 -25.82 18.97
N LEU A 198 22.08 -25.94 18.15
CA LEU A 198 20.85 -26.65 18.48
C LEU A 198 20.82 -28.11 17.98
N GLU A 199 21.64 -28.48 16.98
CA GLU A 199 21.65 -29.83 16.35
C GLU A 199 21.83 -30.99 17.34
N ASN A 200 22.51 -30.76 18.47
CA ASN A 200 22.70 -31.77 19.53
C ASN A 200 22.37 -31.22 20.92
N PHE A 201 21.47 -30.24 21.00
CA PHE A 201 21.12 -29.63 22.26
C PHE A 201 20.42 -30.63 23.20
N PRO A 202 20.85 -30.77 24.47
CA PRO A 202 20.24 -31.71 25.40
C PRO A 202 18.83 -31.24 25.79
N THR A 203 17.82 -32.03 25.44
CA THR A 203 16.42 -31.77 25.78
C THR A 203 16.05 -32.36 27.14
N ASP A 204 15.08 -31.74 27.81
CA ASP A 204 14.53 -32.18 29.09
C ASP A 204 13.07 -31.69 29.26
N ALA A 205 12.57 -31.70 30.49
CA ALA A 205 11.21 -31.28 30.80
C ALA A 205 10.96 -29.78 30.58
N GLU A 206 12.01 -28.94 30.64
CA GLU A 206 11.89 -27.49 30.46
C GLU A 206 12.13 -27.09 29.00
N VAL A 207 13.04 -27.78 28.30
CA VAL A 207 13.32 -27.55 26.88
C VAL A 207 13.10 -28.84 26.11
N THR A 208 11.90 -29.00 25.57
CA THR A 208 11.50 -30.18 24.81
C THR A 208 12.04 -30.17 23.36
N PRO A 209 12.04 -31.31 22.65
CA PRO A 209 12.43 -31.35 21.24
C PRO A 209 11.65 -30.39 20.34
N MET A 210 10.37 -30.17 20.62
CA MET A 210 9.52 -29.25 19.86
C MET A 210 9.99 -27.79 19.98
N HIS A 211 10.51 -27.38 21.15
CA HIS A 211 11.10 -26.05 21.32
C HIS A 211 12.38 -25.89 20.50
N ILE A 212 13.20 -26.94 20.44
CA ILE A 212 14.44 -26.93 19.66
C ILE A 212 14.14 -26.87 18.17
N GLU A 213 13.19 -27.68 17.69
CA GLU A 213 12.74 -27.66 16.29
C GLU A 213 12.27 -26.27 15.90
N LEU A 214 11.38 -25.66 16.70
CA LEU A 214 10.89 -24.31 16.48
C LEU A 214 12.02 -23.25 16.42
N MET A 215 13.01 -23.33 17.30
CA MET A 215 14.13 -22.38 17.34
C MET A 215 15.11 -22.59 16.18
N GLN A 216 15.38 -23.83 15.79
CA GLN A 216 16.19 -24.14 14.59
C GLN A 216 15.54 -23.60 13.35
N GLU A 217 14.23 -23.78 13.28
CA GLU A 217 13.39 -23.39 12.19
C GLU A 217 13.36 -21.86 12.03
N ILE A 218 13.15 -21.11 13.11
CA ILE A 218 13.27 -19.64 13.12
C ILE A 218 14.67 -19.18 12.69
N LEU A 219 15.73 -19.77 13.23
CA LEU A 219 17.10 -19.40 12.87
C LEU A 219 17.42 -19.71 11.41
N THR A 220 16.76 -20.71 10.82
CA THR A 220 16.93 -21.07 9.41
C THR A 220 16.26 -20.06 8.49
N GLU A 221 15.05 -19.60 8.84
CA GLU A 221 14.27 -18.70 7.99
C GLU A 221 14.64 -17.22 8.19
N GLU A 222 14.75 -16.77 9.44
CA GLU A 222 14.93 -15.36 9.80
C GLU A 222 16.39 -15.01 10.13
N GLY A 223 17.26 -16.02 10.29
CA GLY A 223 18.68 -15.84 10.60
C GLY A 223 18.99 -15.39 12.04
N SER A 224 18.00 -14.87 12.76
CA SER A 224 18.12 -14.40 14.15
C SER A 224 16.80 -14.54 14.90
N ILE A 225 16.87 -15.00 16.15
CA ILE A 225 15.71 -15.03 17.05
C ILE A 225 15.19 -13.61 17.33
N GLN A 226 16.06 -12.61 17.37
CA GLN A 226 15.67 -11.22 17.66
C GLN A 226 14.68 -10.67 16.63
N VAL A 227 14.82 -11.05 15.36
CA VAL A 227 13.91 -10.62 14.29
C VAL A 227 12.48 -11.07 14.57
N VAL A 228 12.30 -12.29 15.10
CA VAL A 228 10.98 -12.79 15.47
C VAL A 228 10.43 -12.08 16.70
N PHE A 229 11.27 -11.72 17.68
CA PHE A 229 10.82 -10.91 18.81
C PHE A 229 10.32 -9.53 18.35
N ASP A 230 11.09 -8.85 17.50
CA ASP A 230 10.72 -7.55 16.96
C ASP A 230 9.38 -7.63 16.20
N GLN A 231 9.20 -8.68 15.39
CA GLN A 231 7.94 -8.96 14.67
C GLN A 231 6.75 -9.21 15.61
N ILE A 232 6.93 -9.99 16.68
CA ILE A 232 5.87 -10.26 17.66
C ILE A 232 5.51 -8.98 18.41
N ASP A 233 6.50 -8.17 18.80
CA ASP A 233 6.28 -6.91 19.49
C ASP A 233 5.52 -5.91 18.62
N GLU A 234 5.84 -5.83 17.32
CA GLU A 234 5.06 -5.06 16.35
C GLU A 234 3.61 -5.54 16.23
N ALA A 235 3.38 -6.86 16.22
CA ALA A 235 2.04 -7.43 16.16
C ALA A 235 1.24 -7.13 17.44
N ILE A 236 1.87 -7.24 18.61
CA ILE A 236 1.25 -6.87 19.89
C ILE A 236 0.89 -5.38 19.90
N LYS A 237 1.82 -4.52 19.49
CA LYS A 237 1.57 -3.07 19.38
C LYS A 237 0.38 -2.77 18.49
N TYR A 238 0.31 -3.40 17.32
CA TYR A 238 -0.80 -3.24 16.38
C TYR A 238 -2.16 -3.56 17.02
N TYR A 239 -2.32 -4.72 17.67
CA TYR A 239 -3.59 -5.08 18.29
C TYR A 239 -3.91 -4.22 19.51
N LYS A 240 -2.90 -3.79 20.28
CA LYS A 240 -3.09 -2.81 21.36
C LYS A 240 -3.59 -1.47 20.83
N ASP A 241 -2.98 -0.92 19.79
CA ASP A 241 -3.42 0.33 19.18
C ASP A 241 -4.87 0.23 18.68
N GLN A 242 -5.27 -0.93 18.14
CA GLN A 242 -6.67 -1.17 17.78
C GLN A 242 -7.61 -1.07 18.98
N LEU A 243 -7.25 -1.70 20.11
CA LEU A 243 -8.08 -1.72 21.32
C LEU A 243 -8.08 -0.39 22.07
N ASP A 244 -6.96 0.32 22.07
CA ASP A 244 -6.75 1.57 22.80
C ASP A 244 -7.28 2.79 22.04
N TYR A 245 -7.35 2.71 20.70
CA TYR A 245 -7.75 3.82 19.84
C TYR A 245 -8.80 3.43 18.80
N ASN A 246 -8.49 2.53 17.86
CA ASN A 246 -9.32 2.40 16.64
C ASN A 246 -10.72 1.81 16.89
N LEU A 247 -10.85 0.93 17.87
CA LEU A 247 -12.06 0.21 18.29
C LEU A 247 -12.59 0.70 19.65
N LYS A 248 -12.00 1.79 20.18
CA LYS A 248 -12.41 2.36 21.45
C LYS A 248 -13.49 3.41 21.23
N LEU A 249 -14.72 3.13 21.67
CA LEU A 249 -15.89 3.99 21.40
C LEU A 249 -15.77 5.40 21.99
N ASP A 250 -15.18 5.55 23.18
CA ASP A 250 -15.01 6.84 23.87
C ASP A 250 -13.70 7.57 23.50
N PHE A 251 -12.95 7.07 22.53
CA PHE A 251 -11.77 7.75 22.00
C PHE A 251 -12.15 8.74 20.90
N ASP A 252 -11.63 9.97 21.01
CA ASP A 252 -11.81 11.03 20.01
C ASP A 252 -10.43 11.56 19.58
N GLY A 253 -9.94 11.04 18.45
CA GLY A 253 -8.72 11.53 17.81
C GLY A 253 -8.92 12.84 17.06
N ARG A 254 -10.16 13.13 16.64
CA ARG A 254 -10.48 14.23 15.73
C ARG A 254 -10.49 15.58 16.42
N ALA A 255 -10.71 15.62 17.74
CA ALA A 255 -10.71 16.83 18.54
C ALA A 255 -9.48 17.75 18.33
N LEU A 256 -8.32 17.18 17.98
CA LEU A 256 -7.08 17.94 17.74
C LEU A 256 -7.08 18.73 16.42
N VAL A 257 -7.96 18.38 15.47
CA VAL A 257 -8.02 19.02 14.14
C VAL A 257 -8.80 20.33 14.18
N GLY A 258 -9.80 20.41 15.05
CA GLY A 258 -10.59 21.62 15.29
C GLY A 258 -11.64 21.92 14.22
N ASP A 259 -12.11 20.90 13.50
CA ASP A 259 -13.11 20.98 12.43
C ASP A 259 -14.35 20.12 12.73
N ASP A 260 -15.38 20.24 11.90
CA ASP A 260 -16.50 19.29 11.83
C ASP A 260 -16.28 18.28 10.68
N PRO A 261 -15.89 17.02 10.96
CA PRO A 261 -15.62 16.03 9.93
C PRO A 261 -16.86 15.62 9.11
N TYR A 262 -18.06 16.02 9.54
CA TYR A 262 -19.34 15.72 8.90
C TYR A 262 -20.02 16.95 8.26
N ASP A 263 -19.29 18.05 8.10
CA ASP A 263 -19.67 19.20 7.27
C ASP A 263 -18.65 19.41 6.14
N ILE A 264 -19.01 19.03 4.91
CA ILE A 264 -18.16 19.21 3.72
C ILE A 264 -17.82 20.69 3.41
N THR A 265 -18.56 21.64 3.98
CA THR A 265 -18.31 23.07 3.80
C THR A 265 -17.31 23.64 4.80
N ASP A 266 -17.03 22.91 5.89
CA ASP A 266 -15.96 23.23 6.81
C ASP A 266 -14.60 22.87 6.17
N THR A 267 -14.01 23.89 5.56
CA THR A 267 -12.83 23.82 4.69
C THR A 267 -11.63 24.59 5.23
N LYS A 268 -11.75 25.20 6.41
CA LYS A 268 -10.72 26.08 7.00
C LYS A 268 -10.06 25.41 8.20
N TYR A 269 -9.36 24.32 7.93
CA TYR A 269 -8.65 23.50 8.91
C TYR A 269 -7.40 22.87 8.28
N GLY A 270 -6.54 22.28 9.11
CA GLY A 270 -5.27 21.72 8.65
C GLY A 270 -4.14 22.74 8.60
N ASN A 271 -3.00 22.36 7.99
CA ASN A 271 -1.82 23.21 7.84
C ASN A 271 -0.93 22.76 6.67
N GLY A 272 0.03 23.62 6.29
CA GLY A 272 1.01 23.39 5.22
C GLY A 272 2.13 22.40 5.53
N ASP A 273 2.03 21.61 6.60
CA ASP A 273 3.04 20.63 6.99
C ASP A 273 2.54 19.17 6.80
N PRO A 274 2.72 18.60 5.60
CA PRO A 274 2.31 17.23 5.29
C PRO A 274 3.31 16.17 5.79
N MET A 275 4.22 16.51 6.71
CA MET A 275 5.12 15.53 7.30
C MET A 275 4.40 14.55 8.22
N HIS A 276 4.94 13.34 8.28
CA HIS A 276 4.56 12.35 9.28
C HIS A 276 4.79 12.91 10.70
N ARG A 277 3.91 12.56 11.65
CA ARG A 277 3.97 13.01 13.06
C ARG A 277 4.74 12.05 13.96
N VAL A 278 4.82 10.79 13.57
CA VAL A 278 5.57 9.75 14.25
C VAL A 278 6.27 8.87 13.21
N LYS A 279 7.43 8.29 13.52
CA LYS A 279 8.18 7.40 12.61
C LYS A 279 7.31 6.28 12.01
N ASP A 280 6.37 5.83 12.82
CA ASP A 280 5.34 4.87 12.51
C ASP A 280 4.45 5.28 11.30
N GLU A 281 4.21 6.56 11.06
CA GLU A 281 3.56 7.09 9.84
C GLU A 281 4.48 7.03 8.61
N SER A 282 5.04 5.85 8.35
CA SER A 282 6.04 5.60 7.30
C SER A 282 5.46 5.32 5.91
N HIS A 283 4.16 5.07 5.83
CA HIS A 283 3.54 4.50 4.65
C HIS A 283 3.55 5.47 3.45
N GLY A 284 3.25 6.75 3.66
CA GLY A 284 3.31 7.74 2.57
C GLY A 284 4.74 7.93 2.05
N THR A 285 5.75 7.93 2.91
CA THR A 285 7.16 7.92 2.52
C THR A 285 7.50 6.72 1.65
N HIS A 286 7.05 5.52 2.01
CA HIS A 286 7.28 4.29 1.25
C HIS A 286 6.63 4.34 -0.15
N VAL A 287 5.38 4.77 -0.19
CA VAL A 287 4.59 4.99 -1.42
C VAL A 287 5.27 6.00 -2.34
N ALA A 288 5.75 7.13 -1.81
CA ALA A 288 6.43 8.17 -2.58
C ALA A 288 7.73 7.67 -3.22
N GLY A 289 8.52 6.88 -2.50
CA GLY A 289 9.75 6.28 -3.03
C GLY A 289 9.52 5.38 -4.22
N ILE A 290 8.45 4.56 -4.19
CA ILE A 290 8.09 3.68 -5.33
C ILE A 290 7.81 4.52 -6.57
N ILE A 291 7.14 5.67 -6.43
CA ILE A 291 6.82 6.55 -7.56
C ILE A 291 8.09 7.22 -8.08
N ALA A 292 8.84 7.90 -7.20
CA ALA A 292 9.73 8.98 -7.63
C ALA A 292 11.12 9.01 -7.00
N ALA A 293 11.52 8.06 -6.14
CA ALA A 293 12.87 8.04 -5.56
C ALA A 293 13.95 8.35 -6.61
N ASP A 294 14.88 9.26 -6.28
CA ASP A 294 15.71 9.94 -7.26
C ASP A 294 16.65 8.98 -7.97
N ARG A 295 16.36 8.72 -9.25
CA ARG A 295 17.15 7.78 -10.06
C ARG A 295 18.57 8.26 -10.38
N ASN A 296 18.90 9.52 -10.10
CA ASN A 296 20.18 10.16 -10.44
C ASN A 296 21.15 10.25 -9.25
N ASN A 297 20.69 9.97 -8.03
CA ASN A 297 21.57 9.87 -6.88
C ASN A 297 22.20 8.45 -6.80
N ASN A 298 23.02 8.22 -5.77
CA ASN A 298 23.56 6.90 -5.44
C ASN A 298 23.00 6.35 -4.12
N GLN A 299 21.87 6.89 -3.66
CA GLN A 299 21.21 6.47 -2.43
C GLN A 299 20.16 5.40 -2.72
N GLY A 300 19.84 4.60 -1.71
CA GLY A 300 18.61 3.84 -1.66
C GLY A 300 18.18 3.10 -2.91
N ILE A 301 17.03 3.53 -3.44
CA ILE A 301 16.29 2.85 -4.50
C ILE A 301 16.14 3.75 -5.73
N LYS A 302 15.37 3.29 -6.71
CA LYS A 302 15.03 4.07 -7.90
C LYS A 302 13.53 4.06 -8.04
N GLY A 303 12.88 5.21 -8.04
CA GLY A 303 11.44 5.29 -8.29
C GLY A 303 11.10 4.95 -9.73
N VAL A 304 9.86 4.59 -10.03
CA VAL A 304 9.42 4.24 -11.39
C VAL A 304 9.59 5.44 -12.36
N ALA A 305 9.35 6.66 -11.90
CA ALA A 305 9.32 7.87 -12.74
C ALA A 305 10.24 9.00 -12.24
N ASN A 306 11.41 9.17 -12.84
CA ASN A 306 12.31 10.31 -12.57
C ASN A 306 11.84 11.67 -13.13
N ASN A 307 10.59 11.77 -13.55
CA ASN A 307 9.96 13.03 -14.00
C ASN A 307 8.71 13.35 -13.16
N ALA A 308 8.49 12.62 -12.08
CA ALA A 308 7.42 12.89 -11.15
C ALA A 308 7.91 13.93 -10.13
N GLN A 309 7.04 14.90 -9.83
CA GLN A 309 7.18 15.77 -8.67
C GLN A 309 6.12 15.41 -7.64
N ILE A 310 6.53 15.03 -6.44
CA ILE A 310 5.64 14.51 -5.39
C ILE A 310 4.99 15.67 -4.63
N MET A 311 3.66 15.78 -4.73
CA MET A 311 2.84 16.63 -3.87
C MET A 311 2.34 15.79 -2.68
N ALA A 312 2.77 16.13 -1.48
CA ALA A 312 2.49 15.37 -0.26
C ALA A 312 1.16 15.80 0.36
N ILE A 313 0.18 14.90 0.47
CA ILE A 313 -1.11 15.22 1.08
C ILE A 313 -1.36 14.26 2.24
N ARG A 314 -1.37 14.78 3.46
CA ARG A 314 -1.62 14.00 4.67
C ARG A 314 -3.10 14.01 5.02
N ALA A 315 -3.78 12.89 4.80
CA ALA A 315 -5.23 12.72 5.03
C ALA A 315 -5.61 11.33 5.57
N VAL A 316 -4.64 10.42 5.75
CA VAL A 316 -4.88 9.04 6.20
C VAL A 316 -4.23 8.79 7.56
N PRO A 317 -5.01 8.66 8.65
CA PRO A 317 -4.49 8.47 10.01
C PRO A 317 -4.15 7.01 10.31
N ASN A 318 -3.64 6.74 11.53
CA ASN A 318 -3.74 5.41 12.13
C ASN A 318 -5.19 5.15 12.56
N GLY A 319 -5.98 4.71 11.59
CA GLY A 319 -7.42 4.51 11.67
C GLY A 319 -7.97 4.42 10.25
N ASP A 320 -9.23 4.81 10.07
CA ASP A 320 -9.80 5.06 8.75
C ASP A 320 -9.95 6.56 8.51
N GLU A 321 -9.61 6.98 7.30
CA GLU A 321 -9.75 8.33 6.78
C GLU A 321 -11.20 8.83 6.78
N TYR A 322 -11.39 10.15 6.83
CA TYR A 322 -12.71 10.78 6.75
C TYR A 322 -13.07 11.09 5.29
N ASP A 323 -14.32 10.84 4.90
CA ASP A 323 -14.78 11.08 3.52
C ASP A 323 -14.60 12.56 3.12
N LYS A 324 -14.76 13.49 4.08
CA LYS A 324 -14.51 14.92 3.88
C LYS A 324 -13.06 15.20 3.50
N ASP A 325 -12.11 14.70 4.30
CA ASP A 325 -10.68 14.93 4.08
C ASP A 325 -10.24 14.37 2.73
N ILE A 326 -10.72 13.18 2.34
CA ILE A 326 -10.40 12.59 1.04
C ILE A 326 -11.00 13.39 -0.12
N ALA A 327 -12.26 13.84 0.00
CA ALA A 327 -12.89 14.66 -1.03
C ALA A 327 -12.15 16.00 -1.24
N LEU A 328 -11.76 16.66 -0.15
CA LEU A 328 -11.01 17.92 -0.21
C LEU A 328 -9.57 17.70 -0.69
N ALA A 329 -8.91 16.63 -0.27
CA ALA A 329 -7.57 16.26 -0.73
C ALA A 329 -7.51 16.01 -2.24
N ILE A 330 -8.50 15.31 -2.81
CA ILE A 330 -8.60 15.09 -4.26
C ILE A 330 -8.79 16.42 -5.00
N ARG A 331 -9.65 17.31 -4.49
CA ARG A 331 -9.87 18.64 -5.07
C ARG A 331 -8.62 19.50 -5.02
N TYR A 332 -7.98 19.57 -3.85
CA TYR A 332 -6.70 20.26 -3.63
C TYR A 332 -5.65 19.81 -4.65
N ALA A 333 -5.45 18.49 -4.80
CA ALA A 333 -4.48 17.95 -5.74
C ALA A 333 -4.79 18.36 -7.19
N ALA A 334 -6.06 18.23 -7.60
CA ALA A 334 -6.49 18.59 -8.95
C ALA A 334 -6.33 20.10 -9.24
N ASP A 335 -6.62 20.95 -8.26
CA ASP A 335 -6.51 22.41 -8.37
C ASP A 335 -5.06 22.90 -8.38
N ASN A 336 -4.17 22.22 -7.64
CA ASN A 336 -2.74 22.47 -7.64
C ASN A 336 -1.97 21.74 -8.78
N GLY A 337 -2.69 21.25 -9.78
CA GLY A 337 -2.11 20.81 -11.05
C GLY A 337 -1.59 19.37 -11.07
N ALA A 338 -1.94 18.55 -10.07
CA ALA A 338 -1.66 17.12 -10.12
C ALA A 338 -2.25 16.52 -11.40
N LYS A 339 -1.46 15.67 -12.05
CA LYS A 339 -1.87 14.92 -13.25
C LYS A 339 -2.13 13.45 -12.95
N VAL A 340 -1.64 12.99 -11.81
CA VAL A 340 -1.88 11.67 -11.23
C VAL A 340 -2.07 11.86 -9.73
N ILE A 341 -3.05 11.18 -9.14
CA ILE A 341 -3.26 11.11 -7.69
C ILE A 341 -3.15 9.64 -7.29
N ASN A 342 -2.21 9.32 -6.41
CA ASN A 342 -2.10 8.00 -5.80
C ASN A 342 -2.89 7.96 -4.49
N MET A 343 -3.75 6.96 -4.35
CA MET A 343 -4.60 6.71 -3.19
C MET A 343 -4.34 5.29 -2.67
N SER A 344 -3.35 5.16 -1.77
CA SER A 344 -2.89 3.87 -1.22
C SER A 344 -3.61 3.49 0.08
N PHE A 345 -4.88 3.85 0.18
CA PHE A 345 -5.76 3.60 1.33
C PHE A 345 -7.10 3.03 0.85
N GLY A 346 -7.95 2.63 1.78
CA GLY A 346 -9.34 2.32 1.51
C GLY A 346 -10.06 1.82 2.75
N LYS A 347 -11.38 1.73 2.70
CA LYS A 347 -12.19 1.30 3.86
C LYS A 347 -13.49 0.61 3.44
N PRO A 348 -14.08 -0.24 4.30
CA PRO A 348 -15.30 -0.97 3.97
C PRO A 348 -16.59 -0.15 4.18
N PHE A 349 -16.52 1.00 4.86
CA PHE A 349 -17.66 1.87 5.11
C PHE A 349 -17.33 3.30 4.68
N SER A 350 -18.27 3.98 4.05
CA SER A 350 -18.13 5.39 3.64
C SER A 350 -19.51 6.05 3.72
N PRO A 351 -19.91 6.56 4.90
CA PRO A 351 -21.24 7.13 5.11
C PRO A 351 -21.52 8.34 4.23
N ASN A 352 -20.48 9.05 3.77
CA ASN A 352 -20.58 10.22 2.90
C ASN A 352 -19.84 10.01 1.57
N ALA A 353 -19.90 8.79 1.02
CA ALA A 353 -19.22 8.42 -0.24
C ALA A 353 -19.51 9.39 -1.41
N GLU A 354 -20.70 10.00 -1.45
CA GLU A 354 -21.07 10.95 -2.50
C GLU A 354 -20.12 12.16 -2.56
N TRP A 355 -19.57 12.64 -1.42
CA TRP A 355 -18.58 13.72 -1.42
C TRP A 355 -17.31 13.32 -2.18
N VAL A 356 -16.87 12.09 -1.97
CA VAL A 356 -15.69 11.54 -2.64
C VAL A 356 -16.00 11.28 -4.13
N TYR A 357 -17.20 10.81 -4.46
CA TYR A 357 -17.63 10.62 -5.85
C TYR A 357 -17.64 11.95 -6.64
N GLU A 358 -18.14 13.02 -6.04
CA GLU A 358 -18.12 14.35 -6.66
C GLU A 358 -16.69 14.89 -6.81
N ALA A 359 -15.78 14.59 -5.86
CA ALA A 359 -14.37 14.94 -6.00
C ALA A 359 -13.67 14.13 -7.11
N ILE A 360 -13.99 12.83 -7.26
CA ILE A 360 -13.48 11.99 -8.35
C ILE A 360 -13.92 12.54 -9.71
N LYS A 361 -15.20 12.90 -9.86
CA LYS A 361 -15.72 13.53 -11.08
C LYS A 361 -15.04 14.87 -11.36
N TYR A 362 -14.87 15.69 -10.33
CA TYR A 362 -14.15 16.96 -10.45
C TYR A 362 -12.71 16.76 -10.95
N ALA A 363 -11.99 15.78 -10.41
CA ALA A 363 -10.66 15.43 -10.88
C ALA A 363 -10.67 14.92 -12.33
N ALA A 364 -11.73 14.24 -12.77
CA ALA A 364 -11.91 13.83 -14.16
C ALA A 364 -12.04 15.04 -15.10
N GLU A 365 -12.81 16.05 -14.70
CA GLU A 365 -12.97 17.32 -15.45
C GLU A 365 -11.63 18.09 -15.55
N LYS A 366 -10.74 17.93 -14.56
CA LYS A 366 -9.39 18.50 -14.54
C LYS A 366 -8.34 17.62 -15.24
N ASP A 367 -8.76 16.55 -15.91
CA ASP A 367 -7.89 15.59 -16.61
C ASP A 367 -6.83 14.97 -15.67
N VAL A 368 -7.27 14.49 -14.52
CA VAL A 368 -6.42 13.86 -13.50
C VAL A 368 -6.73 12.36 -13.43
N LEU A 369 -5.69 11.52 -13.46
CA LEU A 369 -5.83 10.07 -13.25
C LEU A 369 -5.73 9.76 -11.76
N LEU A 370 -6.72 9.06 -11.21
CA LEU A 370 -6.71 8.55 -9.84
C LEU A 370 -6.27 7.09 -9.87
N VAL A 371 -5.26 6.73 -9.07
CA VAL A 371 -4.70 5.38 -8.98
C VAL A 371 -4.96 4.86 -7.57
N HIS A 372 -5.80 3.85 -7.44
CA HIS A 372 -6.31 3.37 -6.16
C HIS A 372 -5.82 1.94 -5.86
N ALA A 373 -5.51 1.66 -4.61
CA ALA A 373 -5.16 0.32 -4.14
C ALA A 373 -6.42 -0.55 -3.97
N ALA A 374 -6.40 -1.79 -4.47
CA ALA A 374 -7.58 -2.67 -4.38
C ALA A 374 -7.92 -3.15 -2.95
N GLY A 375 -6.98 -3.03 -2.00
CA GLY A 375 -7.14 -3.53 -0.64
C GLY A 375 -6.47 -4.90 -0.41
N ASN A 376 -6.35 -5.28 0.87
CA ASN A 376 -5.41 -6.32 1.32
C ASN A 376 -6.09 -7.47 2.10
N ASP A 377 -7.34 -7.76 1.78
CA ASP A 377 -8.14 -8.74 2.53
C ASP A 377 -8.26 -10.10 1.81
N GLY A 378 -7.73 -10.23 0.59
CA GLY A 378 -7.81 -11.44 -0.23
C GLY A 378 -9.22 -11.70 -0.77
N MET A 379 -10.04 -10.66 -0.86
CA MET A 379 -11.47 -10.75 -1.15
C MET A 379 -11.81 -10.37 -2.58
N ASP A 380 -12.92 -10.90 -3.07
CA ASP A 380 -13.51 -10.52 -4.35
C ASP A 380 -14.31 -9.22 -4.18
N LEU A 381 -13.86 -8.13 -4.81
CA LEU A 381 -14.53 -6.84 -4.83
C LEU A 381 -15.78 -6.82 -5.72
N ASP A 382 -16.06 -7.90 -6.47
CA ASP A 382 -17.32 -8.05 -7.19
C ASP A 382 -18.43 -8.67 -6.29
N ASP A 383 -18.13 -8.97 -5.02
CA ASP A 383 -19.08 -9.40 -3.99
C ASP A 383 -19.57 -8.21 -3.13
N PRO A 384 -20.89 -7.96 -3.00
CA PRO A 384 -21.46 -6.83 -2.24
C PRO A 384 -21.10 -6.80 -0.76
N GLU A 385 -20.64 -7.92 -0.21
CA GLU A 385 -20.19 -8.00 1.18
C GLU A 385 -18.73 -7.54 1.36
N ASN A 386 -18.01 -7.26 0.27
CA ASN A 386 -16.62 -6.81 0.27
C ASN A 386 -16.44 -5.40 -0.36
N PRO A 387 -17.20 -4.38 0.06
CA PRO A 387 -17.00 -3.03 -0.46
C PRO A 387 -15.60 -2.52 -0.10
N ASN A 388 -15.02 -1.73 -1.00
CA ASN A 388 -13.80 -0.99 -0.78
C ASN A 388 -14.00 0.43 -1.32
N PHE A 389 -13.85 1.43 -0.46
CA PHE A 389 -13.98 2.85 -0.79
C PHE A 389 -12.62 3.54 -0.67
N PRO A 390 -12.31 4.56 -1.50
CA PRO A 390 -13.13 5.06 -2.61
C PRO A 390 -13.27 4.04 -3.75
N ASN A 391 -14.36 4.15 -4.49
CA ASN A 391 -14.59 3.40 -5.71
C ASN A 391 -15.27 4.29 -6.75
N ASP A 392 -15.38 3.80 -7.98
CA ASP A 392 -15.94 4.50 -9.12
C ASP A 392 -17.30 3.93 -9.58
N HIS A 393 -17.98 3.16 -8.73
CA HIS A 393 -19.31 2.61 -9.01
C HIS A 393 -20.26 2.80 -7.80
N LYS A 394 -21.52 3.15 -8.03
CA LYS A 394 -22.49 3.29 -6.93
C LYS A 394 -23.04 1.95 -6.45
N LEU A 395 -23.25 1.04 -7.40
CA LEU A 395 -23.63 -0.36 -7.17
C LEU A 395 -22.69 -1.26 -7.98
N LEU A 396 -22.34 -2.44 -7.45
CA LEU A 396 -21.31 -3.31 -8.03
C LEU A 396 -21.46 -3.69 -9.50
N ASN A 397 -22.70 -3.74 -10.00
CA ASN A 397 -22.99 -4.11 -11.38
C ASN A 397 -23.39 -2.91 -12.27
N GLU A 398 -23.22 -1.69 -11.76
CA GLU A 398 -23.42 -0.48 -12.54
C GLU A 398 -22.13 -0.05 -13.26
N PRO A 399 -22.24 0.66 -14.39
CA PRO A 399 -21.08 1.25 -15.04
C PRO A 399 -20.31 2.19 -14.10
N GLU A 400 -18.99 2.26 -14.28
CA GLU A 400 -18.17 3.26 -13.61
C GLU A 400 -18.73 4.67 -13.90
N PHE A 401 -18.97 5.48 -12.87
CA PHE A 401 -19.42 6.86 -13.03
C PHE A 401 -18.27 7.80 -13.43
N ALA A 402 -17.01 7.34 -13.34
CA ALA A 402 -15.82 8.11 -13.62
C ALA A 402 -14.80 7.27 -14.43
N PRO A 403 -14.36 7.74 -15.62
CA PRO A 403 -13.46 6.96 -16.48
C PRO A 403 -11.97 7.10 -16.12
N ASN A 404 -11.65 7.88 -15.07
CA ASN A 404 -10.29 8.29 -14.70
C ASN A 404 -9.78 7.64 -13.39
N VAL A 405 -10.45 6.62 -12.86
CA VAL A 405 -9.96 5.83 -11.72
C VAL A 405 -9.36 4.54 -12.24
N ILE A 406 -8.18 4.13 -11.76
CA ILE A 406 -7.60 2.81 -12.03
C ILE A 406 -7.33 2.08 -10.72
N THR A 407 -7.99 0.94 -10.50
CA THR A 407 -7.86 0.14 -9.28
C THR A 407 -6.84 -0.99 -9.46
N VAL A 408 -5.87 -1.08 -8.55
CA VAL A 408 -4.66 -1.89 -8.73
C VAL A 408 -4.55 -3.02 -7.70
N GLY A 409 -4.52 -4.25 -8.19
CA GLY A 409 -4.20 -5.45 -7.40
C GLY A 409 -2.70 -5.70 -7.27
N ALA A 410 -2.29 -6.52 -6.30
CA ALA A 410 -0.89 -6.76 -5.96
C ALA A 410 -0.35 -8.11 -6.48
N LEU A 411 0.87 -8.07 -6.99
CA LEU A 411 1.65 -9.24 -7.40
C LEU A 411 2.73 -9.57 -6.37
N ALA A 412 2.99 -10.87 -6.21
CA ALA A 412 4.12 -11.41 -5.49
C ALA A 412 5.33 -11.62 -6.42
N PRO A 413 6.58 -11.68 -5.89
CA PRO A 413 7.79 -11.94 -6.66
C PRO A 413 7.90 -13.42 -7.11
N SER A 414 6.81 -14.01 -7.61
CA SER A 414 6.74 -15.40 -8.05
C SER A 414 6.05 -15.48 -9.41
N TRP A 415 6.73 -16.08 -10.39
CA TRP A 415 6.12 -16.30 -11.70
C TRP A 415 5.44 -17.66 -11.74
N GLY A 416 4.11 -17.66 -11.81
CA GLY A 416 3.34 -18.89 -11.86
C GLY A 416 2.04 -18.75 -11.06
N LYS A 417 1.56 -19.88 -10.54
CA LYS A 417 0.27 -19.95 -9.86
C LYS A 417 0.17 -18.99 -8.67
N ASN A 418 1.29 -18.75 -7.97
CA ASN A 418 1.37 -17.87 -6.81
C ASN A 418 1.72 -16.41 -7.16
N MET A 419 1.47 -15.95 -8.40
CA MET A 419 1.87 -14.58 -8.78
C MET A 419 0.98 -13.50 -8.18
N ILE A 420 -0.30 -13.78 -7.91
CA ILE A 420 -1.16 -12.83 -7.21
C ILE A 420 -0.79 -12.94 -5.74
N ALA A 421 -0.53 -11.80 -5.10
CA ALA A 421 -0.25 -11.78 -3.67
C ALA A 421 -1.49 -12.29 -2.93
N SER A 422 -1.33 -13.19 -1.96
CA SER A 422 -2.44 -13.87 -1.27
C SER A 422 -3.40 -12.90 -0.58
N PHE A 423 -2.90 -11.74 -0.15
CA PHE A 423 -3.68 -10.67 0.44
C PHE A 423 -4.39 -9.77 -0.58
N SER A 424 -4.02 -9.80 -1.87
CA SER A 424 -4.59 -8.88 -2.85
C SER A 424 -6.09 -9.13 -2.97
N ASN A 425 -6.87 -8.08 -2.77
CA ASN A 425 -8.22 -8.09 -3.30
C ASN A 425 -8.17 -8.21 -4.83
N TYR A 426 -9.22 -8.78 -5.39
CA TYR A 426 -9.35 -9.07 -6.81
C TYR A 426 -10.80 -8.82 -7.24
N GLY A 427 -11.08 -8.80 -8.54
CA GLY A 427 -12.44 -8.60 -9.03
C GLY A 427 -12.42 -8.41 -10.55
N ARG A 428 -13.27 -9.12 -11.26
CA ARG A 428 -13.35 -9.02 -12.73
C ARG A 428 -13.83 -7.64 -13.16
N LEU A 429 -14.68 -7.01 -12.37
CA LEU A 429 -15.23 -5.68 -12.64
C LEU A 429 -14.41 -4.60 -11.93
N ASN A 430 -14.14 -4.79 -10.65
CA ASN A 430 -13.67 -3.71 -9.75
C ASN A 430 -12.15 -3.67 -9.50
N VAL A 431 -11.37 -4.53 -10.18
CA VAL A 431 -9.90 -4.42 -10.24
C VAL A 431 -9.47 -4.31 -11.69
N ASP A 432 -8.78 -3.24 -12.06
CA ASP A 432 -8.42 -3.00 -13.46
C ASP A 432 -7.20 -3.78 -13.91
N VAL A 433 -6.13 -3.78 -13.11
CA VAL A 433 -4.81 -4.30 -13.46
C VAL A 433 -4.06 -4.75 -12.20
N PHE A 434 -3.10 -5.65 -12.36
CA PHE A 434 -2.18 -6.03 -11.29
C PHE A 434 -0.79 -5.42 -11.47
N ALA A 435 -0.11 -5.07 -10.37
CA ALA A 435 1.28 -4.60 -10.37
C ALA A 435 2.06 -5.15 -9.17
N PRO A 436 3.42 -5.11 -9.17
CA PRO A 436 4.24 -5.53 -8.03
C PRO A 436 3.80 -4.89 -6.71
N GLY A 437 3.47 -5.69 -5.71
CA GLY A 437 2.95 -5.18 -4.43
C GLY A 437 3.38 -5.97 -3.18
N ALA A 438 3.93 -7.18 -3.31
CA ALA A 438 4.51 -7.89 -2.16
C ALA A 438 6.04 -7.76 -2.13
N ARG A 439 6.59 -7.59 -0.92
CA ARG A 439 8.04 -7.44 -0.68
C ARG A 439 8.65 -6.37 -1.59
N ILE A 440 8.11 -5.16 -1.51
CA ILE A 440 8.59 -3.99 -2.24
C ILE A 440 9.49 -3.19 -1.30
N TYR A 441 10.76 -3.06 -1.67
CA TYR A 441 11.75 -2.27 -0.94
C TYR A 441 11.62 -0.80 -1.34
N SER A 442 11.46 0.10 -0.37
CA SER A 442 11.33 1.54 -0.62
C SER A 442 11.75 2.36 0.61
N THR A 443 11.72 3.67 0.45
CA THR A 443 12.05 4.70 1.45
C THR A 443 11.17 4.60 2.70
N MET A 444 11.75 4.84 3.86
CA MET A 444 11.09 4.93 5.17
C MET A 444 11.56 6.21 5.86
N PRO A 445 10.78 6.81 6.78
CA PRO A 445 11.22 7.99 7.52
C PRO A 445 12.63 7.84 8.11
N GLU A 446 13.32 8.97 8.29
CA GLU A 446 14.65 9.04 8.90
C GLU A 446 15.77 8.43 8.03
N ASN A 447 15.66 8.54 6.70
CA ASN A 447 16.61 7.98 5.71
C ASN A 447 16.76 6.45 5.79
N GLU A 448 15.71 5.76 6.23
CA GLU A 448 15.68 4.31 6.29
C GLU A 448 15.03 3.71 5.03
N TYR A 449 15.14 2.39 4.89
CA TYR A 449 14.56 1.66 3.77
C TYR A 449 14.11 0.28 4.24
N GLU A 450 12.93 -0.15 3.81
CA GLU A 450 12.40 -1.45 4.22
C GLU A 450 11.47 -2.07 3.18
N PHE A 451 11.28 -3.38 3.29
CA PHE A 451 10.25 -4.09 2.54
C PHE A 451 8.88 -3.84 3.16
N GLN A 452 7.92 -3.43 2.33
CA GLN A 452 6.50 -3.51 2.68
C GLN A 452 5.73 -4.35 1.67
N SER A 453 4.53 -4.78 2.06
CA SER A 453 3.64 -5.57 1.22
C SER A 453 2.21 -5.04 1.29
N GLY A 454 1.62 -4.79 0.12
CA GLY A 454 0.24 -4.32 -0.01
C GLY A 454 -0.09 -3.93 -1.46
N THR A 455 -1.37 -3.88 -1.78
CA THR A 455 -1.87 -3.16 -2.95
C THR A 455 -1.48 -1.67 -2.90
N SER A 456 -1.25 -1.14 -1.70
CA SER A 456 -0.64 0.16 -1.44
C SER A 456 0.76 0.35 -2.04
N MET A 457 1.50 -0.72 -2.35
CA MET A 457 2.78 -0.66 -3.07
C MET A 457 2.59 -0.88 -4.59
N ALA A 458 1.50 -1.54 -4.99
CA ALA A 458 1.15 -1.76 -6.39
C ALA A 458 0.56 -0.50 -7.06
N ALA A 459 -0.30 0.23 -6.34
CA ALA A 459 -0.85 1.51 -6.79
C ALA A 459 0.24 2.54 -7.19
N PRO A 460 1.25 2.87 -6.34
CA PRO A 460 2.29 3.84 -6.70
C PRO A 460 3.17 3.37 -7.86
N ALA A 461 3.37 2.06 -7.99
CA ALA A 461 4.05 1.49 -9.15
C ALA A 461 3.32 1.83 -10.47
N VAL A 462 1.99 1.75 -10.48
CA VAL A 462 1.14 2.17 -11.63
C VAL A 462 1.08 3.69 -11.77
N ALA A 463 1.03 4.44 -10.67
CA ALA A 463 1.10 5.91 -10.70
C ALA A 463 2.39 6.40 -11.36
N GLY A 464 3.53 5.75 -11.07
CA GLY A 464 4.80 6.00 -11.76
C GLY A 464 4.75 5.67 -13.26
N ILE A 465 4.07 4.58 -13.68
CA ILE A 465 3.85 4.31 -15.10
C ILE A 465 3.06 5.45 -15.75
N ALA A 466 1.97 5.89 -15.12
CA ALA A 466 1.15 6.98 -15.62
C ALA A 466 1.95 8.30 -15.73
N ALA A 467 2.71 8.66 -14.70
CA ALA A 467 3.57 9.84 -14.70
C ALA A 467 4.62 9.79 -15.83
N LYS A 468 5.19 8.62 -16.11
CA LYS A 468 6.14 8.45 -17.21
C LYS A 468 5.48 8.59 -18.58
N ILE A 469 4.27 8.03 -18.76
CA ILE A 469 3.51 8.18 -20.00
C ILE A 469 3.18 9.66 -20.24
N ARG A 470 2.63 10.36 -19.24
CA ARG A 470 2.26 11.78 -19.34
C ARG A 470 3.47 12.69 -19.57
N GLY A 471 4.63 12.35 -19.00
CA GLY A 471 5.85 13.13 -19.23
C GLY A 471 6.35 13.05 -20.67
N LEU A 472 6.27 11.86 -21.29
CA LEU A 472 6.70 11.63 -22.67
C LEU A 472 5.64 12.06 -23.71
N TYR A 473 4.37 11.98 -23.35
CA TYR A 473 3.21 12.19 -24.22
C TYR A 473 2.17 13.07 -23.49
N PRO A 474 2.46 14.37 -23.29
CA PRO A 474 1.64 15.25 -22.45
C PRO A 474 0.22 15.50 -22.97
N GLU A 475 -0.02 15.26 -24.26
CA GLU A 475 -1.34 15.40 -24.90
C GLU A 475 -2.27 14.21 -24.63
N LEU A 476 -1.78 13.12 -24.04
CA LEU A 476 -2.62 11.99 -23.66
C LEU A 476 -3.42 12.32 -22.41
N THR A 477 -4.75 12.17 -22.51
CA THR A 477 -5.66 12.40 -21.39
C THR A 477 -5.54 11.31 -20.32
N ALA A 478 -5.99 11.59 -19.10
CA ALA A 478 -6.04 10.63 -18.00
C ALA A 478 -6.74 9.32 -18.41
N VAL A 479 -7.86 9.42 -19.13
CA VAL A 479 -8.61 8.26 -19.64
C VAL A 479 -7.79 7.45 -20.64
N GLN A 480 -7.10 8.12 -21.58
CA GLN A 480 -6.23 7.43 -22.53
C GLN A 480 -5.06 6.74 -21.82
N VAL A 481 -4.50 7.36 -20.77
CA VAL A 481 -3.44 6.76 -19.95
C VAL A 481 -3.95 5.51 -19.21
N LYS A 482 -5.13 5.55 -18.57
CA LYS A 482 -5.79 4.37 -17.97
C LYS A 482 -5.88 3.24 -19.00
N GLN A 483 -6.47 3.54 -20.17
CA GLN A 483 -6.66 2.56 -21.24
C GLN A 483 -5.33 1.99 -21.76
N ILE A 484 -4.30 2.82 -21.95
CA ILE A 484 -2.97 2.36 -22.39
C ILE A 484 -2.37 1.37 -21.39
N ILE A 485 -2.42 1.68 -20.09
CA ILE A 485 -1.89 0.80 -19.04
C ILE A 485 -2.62 -0.55 -19.07
N MET A 486 -3.96 -0.52 -19.09
CA MET A 486 -4.79 -1.73 -19.13
C MET A 486 -4.59 -2.54 -20.40
N GLN A 487 -4.53 -1.91 -21.58
CA GLN A 487 -4.45 -2.62 -22.86
C GLN A 487 -3.05 -3.11 -23.21
N SER A 488 -1.99 -2.43 -22.76
CA SER A 488 -0.60 -2.81 -23.06
C SER A 488 -0.04 -3.89 -22.13
N GLY A 489 -0.66 -4.11 -20.97
CA GLY A 489 -0.19 -5.04 -19.95
C GLY A 489 0.03 -6.47 -20.48
N ILE A 490 0.90 -7.20 -19.80
CA ILE A 490 1.25 -8.59 -20.14
C ILE A 490 0.11 -9.50 -19.66
N SER A 491 -0.32 -10.44 -20.51
CA SER A 491 -1.36 -11.43 -20.18
C SER A 491 -0.73 -12.82 -20.07
N PRO A 492 -0.36 -13.27 -18.86
CA PRO A 492 0.05 -14.65 -18.62
C PRO A 492 -1.00 -15.65 -19.11
N LYS A 493 -0.55 -16.77 -19.69
CA LYS A 493 -1.41 -17.82 -20.27
C LYS A 493 -1.46 -19.07 -19.40
N PHE A 494 -1.66 -18.87 -18.10
CA PHE A 494 -1.80 -19.93 -17.12
C PHE A 494 -2.67 -19.46 -15.96
N GLU A 495 -3.22 -20.42 -15.23
CA GLU A 495 -4.06 -20.14 -14.07
C GLU A 495 -3.23 -19.72 -12.86
N VAL A 496 -3.81 -18.85 -12.05
CA VAL A 496 -3.29 -18.28 -10.82
C VAL A 496 -4.19 -18.65 -9.64
N PHE A 497 -3.66 -18.58 -8.44
CA PHE A 497 -4.41 -18.69 -7.21
C PHE A 497 -4.83 -17.32 -6.70
N VAL A 498 -6.07 -17.22 -6.27
CA VAL A 498 -6.63 -16.09 -5.51
C VAL A 498 -7.28 -16.61 -4.24
N ASN A 499 -7.71 -15.71 -3.35
CA ASN A 499 -8.32 -16.05 -2.05
C ASN A 499 -7.36 -16.87 -1.19
N GLY A 500 -6.39 -16.19 -0.57
CA GLY A 500 -5.28 -16.80 0.14
C GLY A 500 -5.65 -17.90 1.15
N ASP A 501 -6.82 -17.77 1.79
CA ASP A 501 -7.30 -18.71 2.81
C ASP A 501 -8.01 -19.95 2.20
N ASN A 502 -8.56 -19.81 1.00
CA ASN A 502 -9.16 -20.92 0.25
C ASN A 502 -8.82 -20.80 -1.25
N PRO A 503 -7.59 -21.20 -1.65
CA PRO A 503 -7.04 -20.90 -2.95
C PRO A 503 -7.92 -21.37 -4.11
N GLN A 504 -8.44 -20.41 -4.88
CA GLN A 504 -9.22 -20.68 -6.08
C GLN A 504 -8.34 -20.54 -7.31
N LYS A 505 -8.42 -21.52 -8.22
CA LYS A 505 -7.65 -21.55 -9.45
C LYS A 505 -8.43 -20.87 -10.58
N VAL A 506 -7.90 -19.77 -11.09
CA VAL A 506 -8.59 -18.87 -12.03
C VAL A 506 -7.63 -18.31 -13.08
N MET A 507 -8.15 -17.83 -14.20
CA MET A 507 -7.39 -17.04 -15.17
C MET A 507 -7.38 -15.56 -14.75
N LEU A 508 -6.32 -14.82 -15.12
CA LEU A 508 -6.18 -13.41 -14.72
C LEU A 508 -7.34 -12.51 -15.19
N ASN A 509 -7.96 -12.84 -16.33
CA ASN A 509 -9.14 -12.13 -16.87
C ASN A 509 -10.46 -12.46 -16.16
N GLN A 510 -10.43 -13.37 -15.18
CA GLN A 510 -11.56 -13.64 -14.28
C GLN A 510 -11.45 -12.87 -12.97
N VAL A 511 -10.31 -12.23 -12.71
CA VAL A 511 -9.98 -11.59 -11.43
C VAL A 511 -9.43 -10.16 -11.59
N SER A 512 -9.40 -9.66 -12.82
CA SER A 512 -9.21 -8.25 -13.16
C SER A 512 -9.85 -7.96 -14.52
N ARG A 513 -10.27 -6.71 -14.72
CA ARG A 513 -10.90 -6.22 -15.93
C ARG A 513 -10.01 -6.34 -17.17
N SER A 514 -8.72 -6.00 -17.03
CA SER A 514 -7.76 -6.12 -18.14
C SER A 514 -7.24 -7.55 -18.35
N GLY A 515 -7.31 -8.39 -17.31
CA GLY A 515 -6.68 -9.71 -17.32
C GLY A 515 -5.16 -9.67 -17.52
N LYS A 516 -4.51 -8.60 -17.03
CA LYS A 516 -3.11 -8.27 -17.32
C LYS A 516 -2.36 -7.77 -16.08
N ILE A 517 -1.04 -7.87 -16.18
CA ILE A 517 -0.08 -7.22 -15.28
C ILE A 517 0.51 -5.98 -15.97
N ALA A 518 0.66 -4.88 -15.22
CA ALA A 518 1.16 -3.62 -15.71
C ALA A 518 2.62 -3.74 -16.21
N ASN A 519 2.96 -3.02 -17.28
CA ASN A 519 4.30 -3.06 -17.86
C ASN A 519 4.67 -1.73 -18.52
N LEU A 520 5.66 -1.01 -17.99
CA LEU A 520 6.06 0.30 -18.49
C LEU A 520 6.56 0.23 -19.94
N TYR A 521 7.36 -0.79 -20.28
CA TYR A 521 7.95 -0.90 -21.61
C TYR A 521 6.88 -1.08 -22.71
N GLU A 522 5.90 -1.96 -22.48
CA GLU A 522 4.80 -2.14 -23.43
C GLU A 522 3.84 -0.94 -23.43
N ALA A 523 3.61 -0.31 -22.27
CA ALA A 523 2.78 0.89 -22.17
C ALA A 523 3.35 2.05 -22.99
N LEU A 524 4.66 2.31 -22.90
CA LEU A 524 5.30 3.38 -23.69
C LEU A 524 5.25 3.12 -25.20
N LYS A 525 5.30 1.85 -25.63
CA LYS A 525 5.13 1.50 -27.05
C LYS A 525 3.71 1.82 -27.54
N LEU A 526 2.70 1.46 -26.77
CA LEU A 526 1.31 1.75 -27.11
C LEU A 526 1.02 3.25 -27.04
N ALA A 527 1.48 3.93 -25.99
CA ALA A 527 1.36 5.39 -25.84
C ALA A 527 1.94 6.14 -27.05
N LYS A 528 3.13 5.76 -27.51
CA LYS A 528 3.73 6.32 -28.74
C LYS A 528 2.85 6.13 -29.97
N ALA A 529 2.24 4.95 -30.12
CA ALA A 529 1.38 4.64 -31.25
C ALA A 529 0.09 5.46 -31.20
N VAL A 530 -0.55 5.56 -30.04
CA VAL A 530 -1.76 6.37 -29.82
C VAL A 530 -1.48 7.86 -30.05
N ASN A 531 -0.43 8.40 -29.41
CA ASN A 531 -0.04 9.81 -29.56
C ASN A 531 0.32 10.20 -31.00
N SER A 532 0.74 9.24 -31.84
CA SER A 532 1.04 9.49 -33.26
C SER A 532 -0.12 9.17 -34.20
N GLY A 533 -1.31 8.85 -33.67
CA GLY A 533 -2.49 8.47 -34.46
C GLY A 533 -2.38 7.12 -35.17
N LYS A 534 -1.40 6.29 -34.80
CA LYS A 534 -1.13 4.97 -35.42
C LYS A 534 -1.90 3.82 -34.76
N ALA A 535 -2.49 4.05 -33.60
CA ALA A 535 -3.35 3.11 -32.90
C ALA A 535 -4.54 3.85 -32.28
N ALA A 536 -5.71 3.20 -32.25
CA ALA A 536 -6.88 3.64 -31.49
C ALA A 536 -6.95 2.86 -30.17
N LEU A 537 -7.64 3.41 -29.18
CA LEU A 537 -7.90 2.80 -27.86
C LEU A 537 -9.32 2.27 -27.75
#